data_AF-A0A962XBN4-F1
#
_entry.id   AF-A0A962XBN4-F1
#
_cell.length_a   1.000
_cell.length_b   1.000
_cell.length_c   1.000
_cell.angle_alpha   90.00
_cell.angle_beta   90.00
_cell.angle_gamma   90.00
#
_symmetry.space_group_name_H-M   'P 1'
#
loop_
_entity.id
_entity.type
_entity.pdbx_description
1 polymer ?
#
loop_
_entity_poly.entity_id
_entity_poly.type
_entity_poly.pdbx_seq_one_letter_code
_entity_poly.pdbx_strand_id
1 'polypeptide(L)'
;MHLTDFRGRWVVINFWATWCAPCLMEMPELQAFHDANHERATVIGVNFEELAPAKVRQFIEDLSITFPVVLSNGQPVSGFTVKGLPT
;
A
#
# COMPACT_ATOMS: atom_id res chain seq x y z
N MET A 1 -1.50 5.22 12.82
CA MET A 1 -1.93 3.86 12.43
C MET A 1 -0.87 2.90 12.93
N HIS A 2 -1.26 1.92 13.75
CA HIS A 2 -0.40 0.83 14.17
C HIS A 2 -0.96 -0.50 13.68
N LEU A 3 -0.10 -1.49 13.39
CA LEU A 3 -0.58 -2.82 12.98
C LEU A 3 -1.44 -3.49 14.07
N THR A 4 -1.23 -3.12 15.33
CA THR A 4 -2.06 -3.58 16.47
C THR A 4 -3.53 -3.18 16.35
N ASP A 5 -3.84 -2.12 15.60
CA ASP A 5 -5.20 -1.64 15.39
C ASP A 5 -6.02 -2.64 14.53
N PHE A 6 -5.34 -3.56 13.83
CA PHE A 6 -5.95 -4.56 12.95
C PHE A 6 -5.96 -5.98 13.54
N ARG A 7 -5.71 -6.15 14.84
CA ARG A 7 -5.75 -7.49 15.48
C ARG A 7 -7.08 -8.19 15.23
N GLY A 8 -7.00 -9.47 14.87
CA GLY A 8 -8.18 -10.28 14.51
C GLY A 8 -8.58 -10.19 13.04
N ARG A 9 -7.89 -9.34 12.24
CA ARG A 9 -8.03 -9.26 10.78
C ARG A 9 -6.70 -9.59 10.12
N TRP A 10 -6.77 -10.15 8.92
CA TRP A 10 -5.60 -10.31 8.07
C TRP A 10 -5.17 -8.95 7.52
N VAL A 11 -3.87 -8.71 7.45
CA VAL A 11 -3.32 -7.47 6.90
C VAL A 11 -2.40 -7.82 5.74
N VAL A 12 -2.78 -7.40 4.54
CA VAL A 12 -1.92 -7.45 3.36
C VAL A 12 -1.18 -6.12 3.28
N ILE A 13 0.14 -6.17 3.32
CA ILE A 13 0.99 -4.99 3.17
C ILE A 13 1.60 -5.07 1.79
N ASN A 14 1.44 -4.02 0.99
CA ASN A 14 2.00 -3.92 -0.35
C ASN A 14 2.97 -2.74 -0.40
N PHE A 15 4.25 -3.02 -0.58
CA PHE A 15 5.26 -2.01 -0.84
C PHE A 15 5.26 -1.68 -2.34
N TRP A 16 5.12 -0.39 -2.67
CA TRP A 16 5.01 0.06 -4.05
C TRP A 16 5.71 1.40 -4.28
N ALA A 17 5.92 1.77 -5.54
CA ALA A 17 6.43 3.08 -5.94
C ALA A 17 5.81 3.52 -7.27
N THR A 18 5.82 4.83 -7.56
CA THR A 18 5.14 5.35 -8.77
C THR A 18 5.84 4.94 -10.08
N TRP A 19 7.15 4.69 -10.02
CA TRP A 19 7.93 4.16 -11.14
C TRP A 19 7.83 2.62 -11.29
N CYS A 20 7.22 1.93 -10.34
CA CYS A 20 7.10 0.47 -10.34
C CYS A 20 5.86 0.04 -11.14
N ALA A 21 6.01 -0.12 -12.45
CA ALA A 21 4.94 -0.60 -13.33
C ALA A 21 4.21 -1.88 -12.83
N PRO A 22 4.91 -2.95 -12.38
CA PRO A 22 4.22 -4.13 -11.86
C PRO A 22 3.38 -3.82 -10.62
N CYS A 23 3.87 -2.95 -9.73
CA CYS A 23 3.09 -2.53 -8.56
C CYS A 23 1.76 -1.88 -8.98
N LEU A 24 1.80 -0.95 -9.95
CA LEU A 24 0.59 -0.26 -10.40
C LEU A 24 -0.41 -1.21 -11.07
N MET A 25 0.07 -2.28 -11.73
CA MET A 25 -0.81 -3.32 -12.31
C MET A 25 -1.49 -4.18 -11.24
N GLU A 26 -0.84 -4.43 -10.11
CA GLU A 26 -1.40 -5.23 -9.00
C GLU A 26 -2.39 -4.44 -8.12
N MET A 27 -2.28 -3.10 -8.08
CA MET A 27 -3.11 -2.26 -7.19
C MET A 27 -4.63 -2.42 -7.40
N PRO A 28 -5.18 -2.50 -8.63
CA PRO A 28 -6.60 -2.76 -8.84
C PRO A 28 -7.06 -4.12 -8.29
N GLU A 29 -6.22 -5.14 -8.37
CA GLU A 29 -6.55 -6.47 -7.82
C GLU A 29 -6.55 -6.44 -6.29
N LEU A 30 -5.59 -5.73 -5.69
CA LEU A 30 -5.54 -5.49 -4.25
C LEU A 30 -6.74 -4.67 -3.76
N GLN A 31 -7.18 -3.68 -4.56
CA GLN A 31 -8.39 -2.90 -4.27
C GLN A 31 -9.63 -3.80 -4.27
N ALA A 32 -9.80 -4.64 -5.30
CA ALA A 32 -10.91 -5.59 -5.35
C ALA A 32 -10.89 -6.57 -4.16
N PHE A 33 -9.71 -7.05 -3.77
CA PHE A 33 -9.54 -7.88 -2.58
C PHE A 33 -9.93 -7.13 -1.30
N HIS A 34 -9.50 -5.88 -1.16
CA HIS A 34 -9.82 -5.02 -0.02
C HIS A 34 -11.33 -4.87 0.16
N ASP A 35 -12.04 -4.52 -0.93
CA ASP A 35 -13.48 -4.30 -0.91
C ASP A 35 -14.23 -5.61 -0.60
N ALA A 36 -13.82 -6.72 -1.22
CA ALA A 36 -14.47 -8.02 -1.03
C ALA A 36 -14.26 -8.62 0.38
N ASN A 37 -13.21 -8.23 1.09
CA ASN A 37 -12.80 -8.84 2.35
C ASN A 37 -12.75 -7.88 3.53
N HIS A 38 -13.29 -6.65 3.42
CA HIS A 38 -13.13 -5.59 4.42
C HIS A 38 -13.48 -6.00 5.86
N GLU A 39 -14.40 -6.95 6.08
CA GLU A 39 -14.71 -7.48 7.42
C GLU A 39 -13.57 -8.29 8.05
N ARG A 40 -12.79 -9.03 7.24
CA ARG A 40 -11.81 -10.02 7.70
C ARG A 40 -10.37 -9.68 7.35
N ALA A 41 -10.16 -8.83 6.36
CA ALA A 41 -8.87 -8.42 5.88
C ALA A 41 -8.84 -6.92 5.57
N THR A 42 -7.63 -6.38 5.50
CA THR A 42 -7.37 -5.03 4.96
C THR A 42 -6.11 -5.07 4.13
N VAL A 43 -6.00 -4.12 3.19
CA VAL A 43 -4.77 -3.85 2.45
C VAL A 43 -4.19 -2.56 3.01
N ILE A 44 -2.87 -2.46 3.07
CA ILE A 44 -2.14 -1.23 3.39
C ILE A 44 -1.07 -1.07 2.32
N GLY A 45 -1.17 0.00 1.53
CA GLY A 45 -0.12 0.39 0.60
C GLY A 45 0.97 1.16 1.33
N VAL A 46 2.23 0.79 1.13
CA VAL A 46 3.38 1.55 1.61
C VAL A 46 4.14 2.08 0.40
N ASN A 47 4.00 3.39 0.15
CA ASN A 47 4.78 4.04 -0.88
C ASN A 47 6.25 4.13 -0.42
N PHE A 48 7.11 3.42 -1.13
CA PHE A 48 8.54 3.26 -0.88
C PHE A 48 9.38 4.15 -1.81
N GLU A 49 9.05 5.44 -1.81
CA GLU A 49 9.67 6.46 -2.66
C GLU A 49 9.75 7.78 -1.89
N GLU A 50 10.75 8.60 -2.18
CA GLU A 50 10.76 10.00 -1.74
C GLU A 50 9.96 10.84 -2.75
N LEU A 51 8.66 11.00 -2.48
CA LEU A 51 7.75 11.72 -3.37
C LEU A 51 6.85 12.67 -2.57
N ALA A 52 6.55 13.83 -3.17
CA ALA A 52 5.63 14.79 -2.56
C ALA A 52 4.25 14.14 -2.33
N PRO A 53 3.63 14.31 -1.14
CA PRO A 53 2.35 13.68 -0.82
C PRO A 53 1.22 14.00 -1.82
N ALA A 54 1.27 15.17 -2.46
CA ALA A 54 0.31 15.55 -3.50
C ALA A 54 0.40 14.66 -4.74
N LYS A 55 1.62 14.29 -5.17
CA LYS A 55 1.82 13.37 -6.30
C LYS A 55 1.34 11.97 -5.96
N VAL A 56 1.68 11.45 -4.77
CA VAL A 56 1.22 10.12 -4.35
C VAL A 56 -0.31 10.07 -4.30
N ARG A 57 -0.95 11.13 -3.77
CA ARG A 57 -2.41 11.24 -3.76
C ARG A 57 -3.00 11.20 -5.17
N GLN A 58 -2.40 11.90 -6.13
CA GLN A 58 -2.86 11.87 -7.51
C GLN A 58 -2.85 10.44 -8.09
N PHE A 59 -1.78 9.66 -7.87
CA PHE A 59 -1.73 8.25 -8.32
C PHE A 59 -2.82 7.38 -7.67
N ILE A 60 -3.08 7.60 -6.37
CA ILE A 60 -4.13 6.87 -5.63
C ILE A 60 -5.51 7.20 -6.21
N GLU A 61 -5.76 8.47 -6.52
CA GLU A 61 -7.01 8.92 -7.13
C GLU A 61 -7.17 8.37 -8.56
N ASP A 62 -6.13 8.45 -9.38
CA ASP A 62 -6.13 7.95 -10.77
C ASP A 62 -6.39 6.43 -10.83
N LEU A 63 -5.89 5.68 -9.84
CA LEU A 63 -6.11 4.24 -9.70
C LEU A 63 -7.38 3.88 -8.90
N SER A 64 -8.14 4.88 -8.42
CA SER A 64 -9.35 4.70 -7.60
C SER A 64 -9.12 3.84 -6.35
N ILE A 65 -7.99 4.04 -5.69
CA ILE A 65 -7.57 3.28 -4.51
C ILE A 65 -8.17 3.86 -3.24
N THR A 66 -8.80 3.01 -2.44
CA THR A 66 -9.49 3.40 -1.20
C THR A 66 -8.86 2.80 0.05
N PHE A 67 -8.02 1.77 -0.10
CA PHE A 67 -7.27 1.23 1.04
C PHE A 67 -6.23 2.26 1.57
N PRO A 68 -5.89 2.22 2.88
CA PRO A 68 -4.92 3.15 3.46
C PRO A 68 -3.55 3.10 2.78
N VAL A 69 -2.99 4.27 2.48
CA VAL A 69 -1.62 4.41 1.97
C VAL A 69 -0.74 5.21 2.93
N VAL A 70 0.43 4.65 3.24
CA VAL A 70 1.46 5.25 4.09
C VAL A 70 2.66 5.68 3.24
N LEU A 71 3.21 6.84 3.53
CA LEU A 71 4.44 7.32 2.90
C LEU A 71 5.63 6.95 3.77
N SER A 72 6.55 6.13 3.24
CA SER A 72 7.82 5.87 3.92
C SER A 72 8.89 6.93 3.62
N ASN A 73 8.67 7.76 2.59
CA ASN A 73 9.66 8.72 2.07
C ASN A 73 11.00 8.04 1.70
N GLY A 74 10.94 6.83 1.13
CA GLY A 74 12.10 6.02 0.80
C GLY A 74 12.88 5.47 1.99
N GLN A 75 12.35 5.59 3.22
CA GLN A 75 13.01 5.12 4.43
C GLN A 75 12.63 3.67 4.75
N PRO A 76 13.55 2.88 5.33
CA PRO A 76 13.24 1.54 5.82
C PRO A 76 12.07 1.55 6.82
N VAL A 77 11.17 0.59 6.67
CA VAL A 77 10.04 0.40 7.60
C VAL A 77 10.42 -0.66 8.62
N SER A 78 10.39 -0.31 9.90
CA SER A 78 10.76 -1.20 11.00
C SER A 78 9.97 -2.52 10.94
N GLY A 79 10.67 -3.65 11.07
CA GLY A 79 10.08 -5.00 10.99
C GLY A 79 9.95 -5.56 9.58
N PHE A 80 10.26 -4.79 8.53
CA PHE A 80 10.22 -5.24 7.15
C PHE A 80 11.59 -5.11 6.49
N THR A 81 11.96 -6.12 5.71
CA THR A 81 13.15 -6.07 4.84
C THR A 81 12.68 -6.06 3.40
N VAL A 82 12.60 -4.87 2.81
CA VAL A 82 12.16 -4.68 1.42
C VAL A 82 13.38 -4.84 0.50
N LYS A 83 13.39 -5.89 -0.33
CA LYS A 83 14.49 -6.19 -1.27
C LYS A 83 14.19 -5.78 -2.70
N GLY A 84 12.92 -5.53 -3.00
CA GLY A 84 12.41 -5.19 -4.32
C GLY A 84 10.95 -4.80 -4.23
N LEU A 85 10.42 -4.25 -5.32
CA LEU A 85 9.02 -3.85 -5.45
C LEU A 85 8.42 -4.55 -6.69
N PRO A 86 7.15 -4.99 -6.63
CA PRO A 86 6.31 -5.06 -5.43
C PRO A 86 6.80 -6.13 -4.43
N THR A 87 6.37 -6.02 -3.17
CA THR A 87 6.58 -7.00 -2.09
C THR A 87 5.52 -6.83 -1.01
#